data_AF-A0A2P5FUQ5-F1
#
_entry.id   AF-A0A2P5FUQ5-F1
#
_cell.length_a   1.000
_cell.length_b   1.000
_cell.length_c   1.000
_cell.angle_alpha   90.00
_cell.angle_beta   90.00
_cell.angle_gamma   90.00
#
_symmetry.space_group_name_H-M   'P 1'
#
loop_
_entity.id
_entity.type
_entity.pdbx_description
1 polymer ?
#
loop_
_entity_poly.entity_id
_entity_poly.type
_entity_poly.pdbx_seq_one_letter_code
_entity_poly.pdbx_strand_id
1 'polypeptide(L)'
;MENIVSENKIEEGQSSTAQRDGSRRFGGLVKEVKLIGFIAGPMIIVNLSQYFLQIISIMMVGHLGKVYLSSTAVAISFGVVTGFSVLYGMAGALETLSGQAYGAQQYRKLGIQTNTAIFSLILVCLPLCLMWAYMGKILILLGQDPVISREAGRFMLWFIPALFAYATLQALVRLSTVATIYAIPEGLGAAGSTRISNELGAGNPRAARLACGAVMILTVFEAVIISSVLLACRSVFGHIFSNERDVVDYAAKMAPLVSLAIFFRSFTAVLSGIATGCGFQKLGAFVNLGSYYFLSIPIAAILAFRFDLRGKGLWIGFVAGAFSQAFVFSLITLRINWDKKARLARERIFNERSQGDIGLTE
;
A
#
# COMPACT_ATOMS: atom_id res chain seq x y z
N MET A 1 51.87 -32.10 -10.31
CA MET A 1 51.70 -30.81 -11.02
C MET A 1 50.40 -30.77 -11.82
N GLU A 2 49.99 -31.84 -12.51
CA GLU A 2 48.72 -31.86 -13.28
C GLU A 2 47.45 -31.65 -12.43
N ASN A 3 47.36 -32.20 -11.21
CA ASN A 3 46.18 -32.01 -10.36
C ASN A 3 45.94 -30.55 -9.96
N ILE A 4 47.00 -29.79 -9.68
CA ILE A 4 46.93 -28.37 -9.26
C ILE A 4 46.50 -27.47 -10.45
N VAL A 5 46.95 -27.79 -11.66
CA VAL A 5 46.54 -27.06 -12.89
C VAL A 5 45.08 -27.35 -13.25
N SER A 6 44.59 -28.55 -12.94
CA SER A 6 43.18 -28.91 -13.17
C SER A 6 42.22 -28.24 -12.17
N GLU A 7 42.59 -28.13 -10.89
CA GLU A 7 41.80 -27.40 -9.89
C GLU A 7 41.71 -25.90 -10.20
N ASN A 8 42.83 -25.25 -10.54
CA ASN A 8 42.83 -23.83 -10.91
C ASN A 8 41.96 -23.53 -12.14
N LYS A 9 41.91 -24.43 -13.14
CA LYS A 9 41.02 -24.28 -14.31
C LYS A 9 39.55 -24.43 -13.96
N ILE A 10 39.21 -25.26 -12.97
CA ILE A 10 37.83 -25.43 -12.49
C ILE A 10 37.42 -24.19 -11.67
N GLU A 11 38.30 -23.65 -10.84
CA GLU A 11 38.05 -22.41 -10.08
C GLU A 11 37.95 -21.17 -11.00
N GLU A 12 38.77 -21.05 -12.03
CA GLU A 12 38.66 -20.00 -13.06
C GLU A 12 37.37 -20.14 -13.91
N GLY A 13 36.96 -21.37 -14.22
CA GLY A 13 35.70 -21.66 -14.90
C GLY A 13 34.47 -21.33 -14.04
N GLN A 14 34.52 -21.64 -12.74
CA GLN A 14 33.46 -21.33 -11.79
C GLN A 14 33.38 -19.83 -11.49
N SER A 15 34.52 -19.15 -11.31
CA SER A 15 34.57 -17.70 -11.08
C SER A 15 34.10 -16.90 -12.30
N SER A 16 34.52 -17.27 -13.51
CA SER A 16 34.05 -16.62 -14.75
C SER A 16 32.55 -16.84 -15.02
N THR A 17 32.01 -18.01 -14.65
CA THR A 17 30.57 -18.29 -14.74
C THR A 17 29.78 -17.51 -13.69
N ALA A 18 30.28 -17.43 -12.45
CA ALA A 18 29.69 -16.62 -11.38
C ALA A 18 29.72 -15.12 -11.70
N GLN A 19 30.80 -14.63 -12.31
CA GLN A 19 30.95 -13.23 -12.71
C GLN A 19 30.03 -12.87 -13.90
N ARG A 20 29.84 -13.79 -14.85
CA ARG A 20 28.84 -13.64 -15.93
C ARG A 20 27.41 -13.67 -15.41
N ASP A 21 27.10 -14.53 -14.46
CA ASP A 21 25.77 -14.60 -13.84
C ASP A 21 25.48 -13.35 -12.98
N GLY A 22 26.48 -12.86 -12.25
CA GLY A 22 26.42 -11.59 -11.52
C GLY A 22 26.17 -10.39 -12.43
N SER A 23 26.89 -10.29 -13.55
CA SER A 23 26.70 -9.22 -14.55
C SER A 23 25.31 -9.27 -15.20
N ARG A 24 24.82 -10.48 -15.56
CA ARG A 24 23.45 -10.66 -16.08
C ARG A 24 22.38 -10.28 -15.08
N ARG A 25 22.55 -10.68 -13.81
CA ARG A 25 21.63 -10.35 -12.72
C ARG A 25 21.59 -8.85 -12.46
N PHE A 26 22.76 -8.19 -12.45
CA PHE A 26 22.85 -6.75 -12.29
C PHE A 26 22.20 -5.99 -13.45
N GLY A 27 22.47 -6.39 -14.71
CA GLY A 27 21.82 -5.82 -15.89
C GLY A 27 20.29 -5.97 -15.85
N GLY A 28 19.80 -7.15 -15.43
CA GLY A 28 18.37 -7.38 -15.23
C GLY A 28 17.77 -6.49 -14.14
N LEU A 29 18.46 -6.32 -13.02
CA LEU A 29 18.03 -5.46 -11.92
C LEU A 29 17.95 -3.99 -12.34
N VAL A 30 18.95 -3.48 -13.08
CA VAL A 30 18.96 -2.11 -13.60
C VAL A 30 17.80 -1.88 -14.57
N LYS A 31 17.49 -2.87 -15.41
CA LYS A 31 16.34 -2.82 -16.32
C LYS A 31 15.03 -2.68 -15.53
N GLU A 32 14.84 -3.51 -14.50
CA GLU A 32 13.65 -3.44 -13.64
C GLU A 32 13.56 -2.12 -12.87
N VAL A 33 14.68 -1.60 -12.35
CA VAL A 33 14.71 -0.28 -11.67
C VAL A 33 14.24 0.83 -12.60
N LYS A 34 14.76 0.89 -13.84
CA LYS A 34 14.33 1.89 -14.83
C LYS A 34 12.83 1.77 -15.14
N LEU A 35 12.36 0.53 -15.28
CA LEU A 35 10.99 0.22 -15.65
C LEU A 35 10.00 0.59 -14.54
N ILE A 36 10.32 0.25 -13.29
CA ILE A 36 9.53 0.60 -12.11
C ILE A 36 9.60 2.09 -11.86
N GLY A 37 10.78 2.71 -11.99
CA GLY A 37 10.96 4.16 -11.84
C GLY A 37 10.15 4.98 -12.84
N PHE A 38 10.08 4.53 -14.10
CA PHE A 38 9.26 5.17 -15.15
C PHE A 38 7.76 5.11 -14.82
N ILE A 39 7.30 4.03 -14.19
CA ILE A 39 5.90 3.91 -13.72
C ILE A 39 5.67 4.76 -12.46
N ALA A 40 6.59 4.70 -11.51
CA ALA A 40 6.45 5.34 -10.20
C ALA A 40 6.55 6.88 -10.25
N GLY A 41 7.33 7.44 -11.19
CA GLY A 41 7.54 8.90 -11.29
C GLY A 41 6.23 9.69 -11.48
N PRO A 42 5.47 9.48 -12.57
CA PRO A 42 4.17 10.13 -12.78
C PRO A 42 3.19 9.85 -11.63
N MET A 43 3.23 8.63 -11.06
CA MET A 43 2.38 8.21 -9.96
C MET A 43 2.58 9.06 -8.70
N ILE A 44 3.83 9.35 -8.34
CA ILE A 44 4.15 10.21 -7.20
C ILE A 44 3.57 11.61 -7.41
N ILE A 45 3.67 12.17 -8.62
CA ILE A 45 3.16 13.52 -8.93
C ILE A 45 1.62 13.57 -8.80
N VAL A 46 0.92 12.57 -9.34
CA VAL A 46 -0.54 12.48 -9.23
C VAL A 46 -0.96 12.33 -7.76
N ASN A 47 -0.28 11.49 -6.99
CA ASN A 47 -0.58 11.28 -5.57
C ASN A 47 -0.34 12.56 -4.75
N LEU A 48 0.78 13.25 -4.98
CA LEU A 48 1.05 14.55 -4.37
C LEU A 48 -0.05 15.57 -4.71
N SER A 49 -0.51 15.59 -5.95
CA SER A 49 -1.59 16.49 -6.39
C SER A 49 -2.92 16.19 -5.68
N GLN A 50 -3.24 14.91 -5.46
CA GLN A 50 -4.41 14.50 -4.69
C GLN A 50 -4.32 14.91 -3.22
N TYR A 51 -3.15 14.77 -2.59
CA TYR A 51 -2.94 15.26 -1.22
C TYR A 51 -3.07 16.78 -1.13
N PHE A 52 -2.54 17.54 -2.10
CA PHE A 52 -2.70 19.00 -2.12
C PHE A 52 -4.17 19.41 -2.21
N LEU A 53 -4.97 18.74 -3.05
CA LEU A 53 -6.42 18.99 -3.13
C LEU A 53 -7.10 18.84 -1.76
N GLN A 54 -6.73 17.79 -1.02
CA GLN A 54 -7.26 17.55 0.32
C GLN A 54 -6.83 18.62 1.33
N ILE A 55 -5.55 19.01 1.33
CA ILE A 55 -5.01 20.05 2.21
C ILE A 55 -5.72 21.39 1.94
N ILE A 56 -5.81 21.81 0.68
CA ILE A 56 -6.46 23.07 0.28
C ILE A 56 -7.93 23.07 0.73
N SER A 57 -8.65 21.96 0.51
CA SER A 57 -10.05 21.83 0.93
C SER A 57 -10.22 22.01 2.44
N ILE A 58 -9.34 21.39 3.25
CA ILE A 58 -9.38 21.53 4.71
C ILE A 58 -9.02 22.96 5.14
N MET A 59 -8.06 23.61 4.48
CA MET A 59 -7.71 25.01 4.75
C MET A 59 -8.90 25.95 4.47
N MET A 60 -9.61 25.75 3.36
CA MET A 60 -10.80 26.53 3.02
C MET A 60 -11.91 26.36 4.07
N VAL A 61 -12.16 25.13 4.52
CA VAL A 61 -13.12 24.87 5.61
C VAL A 61 -12.66 25.49 6.93
N GLY A 62 -11.34 25.55 7.17
CA GLY A 62 -10.74 26.22 8.32
C GLY A 62 -11.17 27.68 8.48
N HIS A 63 -11.35 28.40 7.37
CA HIS A 63 -11.80 29.80 7.39
C HIS A 63 -13.28 29.96 7.79
N LEU A 64 -14.09 28.91 7.75
CA LEU A 64 -15.49 28.94 8.19
C LEU A 64 -15.65 28.87 9.72
N GLY A 65 -14.58 28.50 10.43
CA GLY A 65 -14.53 28.46 11.88
C GLY A 65 -14.12 27.10 12.45
N LYS A 66 -13.77 27.10 13.75
CA LYS A 66 -13.22 25.93 14.45
C LYS A 66 -14.16 24.71 14.46
N VAL A 67 -15.48 24.95 14.54
CA VAL A 67 -16.50 23.89 14.55
C VAL A 67 -16.52 23.14 13.22
N TYR A 68 -16.57 23.87 12.08
CA TYR A 68 -16.60 23.27 10.74
C TYR A 68 -15.29 22.55 10.40
N LEU A 69 -14.15 23.10 10.82
CA LEU A 69 -12.85 22.46 10.64
C LEU A 69 -12.80 21.12 11.38
N SER A 70 -13.18 21.12 12.66
CA SER A 70 -13.13 19.93 13.51
C SER A 70 -14.14 18.87 13.06
N SER A 71 -15.37 19.27 12.73
CA SER A 71 -16.40 18.36 12.25
C SER A 71 -16.03 17.71 10.92
N THR A 72 -15.49 18.48 9.98
CA THR A 72 -15.06 17.99 8.67
C THR A 72 -13.84 17.08 8.79
N ALA A 73 -12.86 17.41 9.63
CA ALA A 73 -11.70 16.56 9.87
C ALA A 73 -12.11 15.21 10.46
N VAL A 74 -12.96 15.20 11.50
CA VAL A 74 -13.49 13.96 12.09
C VAL A 74 -14.30 13.16 11.06
N ALA A 75 -15.11 13.82 10.24
CA ALA A 75 -15.87 13.15 9.19
C ALA A 75 -14.96 12.51 8.14
N ILE A 76 -13.99 13.24 7.61
CA ILE A 76 -13.01 12.68 6.67
C ILE A 76 -12.29 11.48 7.29
N SER A 77 -11.79 11.59 8.53
CA SER A 77 -11.13 10.48 9.22
C SER A 77 -12.05 9.26 9.39
N PHE A 78 -13.30 9.47 9.80
CA PHE A 78 -14.28 8.40 9.91
C PHE A 78 -14.56 7.74 8.57
N GLY A 79 -14.74 8.53 7.50
CA GLY A 79 -15.02 8.04 6.15
C GLY A 79 -13.84 7.27 5.55
N VAL A 80 -12.61 7.73 5.78
CA VAL A 80 -11.40 7.01 5.36
C VAL A 80 -11.34 5.64 6.01
N VAL A 81 -11.44 5.56 7.35
CA VAL A 81 -11.31 4.30 8.09
C VAL A 81 -12.44 3.32 7.76
N THR A 82 -13.68 3.81 7.73
CA THR A 82 -14.84 2.93 7.69
C THR A 82 -15.31 2.60 6.27
N GLY A 83 -15.08 3.48 5.30
CA GLY A 83 -15.54 3.30 3.92
C GLY A 83 -14.40 3.16 2.91
N PHE A 84 -13.62 4.23 2.69
CA PHE A 84 -12.63 4.25 1.61
C PHE A 84 -11.55 3.18 1.77
N SER A 85 -11.04 2.94 3.00
CA SER A 85 -10.06 1.88 3.26
C SER A 85 -10.62 0.47 2.98
N VAL A 86 -11.90 0.24 3.25
CA VAL A 86 -12.57 -1.05 2.95
C VAL A 86 -12.65 -1.26 1.43
N LEU A 87 -13.17 -0.27 0.70
CA LEU A 87 -13.27 -0.34 -0.76
C LEU A 87 -11.90 -0.48 -1.42
N TYR A 88 -10.91 0.28 -0.93
CA TYR A 88 -9.54 0.21 -1.40
C TYR A 88 -8.93 -1.18 -1.18
N GLY A 89 -9.09 -1.74 0.03
CA GLY A 89 -8.58 -3.08 0.37
C GLY A 89 -9.22 -4.19 -0.45
N MET A 90 -10.54 -4.13 -0.66
CA MET A 90 -11.27 -5.08 -1.51
C MET A 90 -10.86 -4.97 -2.98
N ALA A 91 -10.68 -3.75 -3.49
CA ALA A 91 -10.17 -3.50 -4.84
C ALA A 91 -8.71 -3.99 -5.03
N GLY A 92 -7.96 -4.22 -3.95
CA GLY A 92 -6.62 -4.83 -3.99
C GLY A 92 -6.59 -6.25 -4.56
N ALA A 93 -7.71 -7.00 -4.46
CA ALA A 93 -7.84 -8.31 -5.11
C ALA A 93 -7.71 -8.22 -6.63
N LEU A 94 -8.22 -7.13 -7.21
CA LEU A 94 -8.21 -6.89 -8.64
C LEU A 94 -6.78 -6.71 -9.17
N GLU A 95 -5.88 -6.10 -8.40
CA GLU A 95 -4.48 -5.90 -8.84
C GLU A 95 -3.77 -7.24 -9.14
N THR A 96 -3.96 -8.24 -8.28
CA THR A 96 -3.42 -9.59 -8.51
C THR A 96 -4.11 -10.27 -9.70
N LEU A 97 -5.45 -10.28 -9.71
CA LEU A 97 -6.21 -11.01 -10.72
C LEU A 97 -6.02 -10.42 -12.13
N SER A 98 -6.14 -9.10 -12.23
CA SER A 98 -5.95 -8.34 -13.47
C SER A 98 -4.50 -8.40 -13.95
N GLY A 99 -3.52 -8.22 -13.06
CA GLY A 99 -2.10 -8.29 -13.45
C GLY A 99 -1.71 -9.68 -13.95
N GLN A 100 -2.15 -10.74 -13.26
CA GLN A 100 -1.92 -12.11 -13.71
C GLN A 100 -2.60 -12.40 -15.06
N ALA A 101 -3.88 -12.01 -15.21
CA ALA A 101 -4.61 -12.18 -16.46
C ALA A 101 -3.98 -11.43 -17.64
N TYR A 102 -3.52 -10.19 -17.41
CA TYR A 102 -2.82 -9.39 -18.41
C TYR A 102 -1.46 -10.01 -18.79
N GLY A 103 -0.68 -10.46 -17.81
CA GLY A 103 0.58 -11.18 -18.04
C GLY A 103 0.40 -12.45 -18.88
N ALA A 104 -0.72 -13.15 -18.72
CA ALA A 104 -1.09 -14.32 -19.52
C ALA A 104 -1.83 -13.97 -20.82
N GLN A 105 -1.92 -12.69 -21.20
CA GLN A 105 -2.60 -12.19 -22.40
C GLN A 105 -4.10 -12.52 -22.48
N GLN A 106 -4.77 -12.69 -21.33
CA GLN A 106 -6.21 -12.99 -21.23
C GLN A 106 -7.05 -11.71 -21.06
N TYR A 107 -7.05 -10.82 -22.06
CA TYR A 107 -7.69 -9.49 -21.96
C TYR A 107 -9.22 -9.53 -21.79
N ARG A 108 -9.90 -10.54 -22.35
CA ARG A 108 -11.35 -10.72 -22.13
C ARG A 108 -11.67 -10.96 -20.66
N LYS A 109 -10.86 -11.77 -19.99
CA LYS A 109 -11.00 -12.10 -18.56
C LYS A 109 -10.78 -10.87 -17.68
N LEU A 110 -9.82 -10.03 -18.05
CA LEU A 110 -9.53 -8.77 -17.38
C LEU A 110 -10.75 -7.81 -17.35
N GLY A 111 -11.48 -7.70 -18.46
CA GLY A 111 -12.71 -6.90 -18.52
C GLY A 111 -13.82 -7.44 -17.62
N ILE A 112 -14.05 -8.77 -17.66
CA ILE A 112 -15.04 -9.44 -16.81
C ILE A 112 -14.72 -9.22 -15.32
N GLN A 113 -13.46 -9.44 -14.92
CA GLN A 113 -13.00 -9.23 -13.54
C GLN A 113 -13.23 -7.79 -13.06
N THR A 114 -12.98 -6.81 -13.92
CA THR A 114 -13.20 -5.39 -13.58
C THR A 114 -14.69 -5.11 -13.36
N ASN A 115 -15.56 -5.59 -14.24
CA ASN A 115 -17.01 -5.41 -14.10
C ASN A 115 -17.55 -6.10 -12.84
N THR A 116 -17.11 -7.33 -12.55
CA THR A 116 -17.47 -8.05 -11.33
C THR A 116 -16.99 -7.28 -10.09
N ALA A 117 -15.80 -6.69 -10.12
CA ALA A 117 -15.28 -5.88 -9.02
C ALA A 117 -16.11 -4.60 -8.81
N ILE A 118 -16.47 -3.88 -9.88
CA ILE A 118 -17.34 -2.69 -9.78
C ILE A 118 -18.66 -3.04 -9.12
N PHE A 119 -19.33 -4.10 -9.60
CA PHE A 119 -20.60 -4.56 -9.03
C PHE A 119 -20.46 -4.94 -7.56
N SER A 120 -19.43 -5.72 -7.22
CA SER A 120 -19.18 -6.16 -5.84
C SER A 120 -18.88 -5.00 -4.90
N LEU A 121 -18.10 -4.02 -5.33
CA LEU A 121 -17.78 -2.84 -4.52
C LEU A 121 -19.01 -1.94 -4.32
N ILE A 122 -19.87 -1.78 -5.32
CA ILE A 122 -21.14 -1.04 -5.20
C ILE A 122 -22.06 -1.69 -4.16
N LEU A 123 -22.14 -3.03 -4.12
CA LEU A 123 -22.91 -3.73 -3.09
C LEU A 123 -22.39 -3.44 -1.68
N VAL A 124 -21.07 -3.38 -1.51
CA VAL A 124 -20.44 -3.05 -0.21
C VAL A 124 -20.69 -1.59 0.18
N CYS A 125 -20.88 -0.68 -0.78
CA CYS A 125 -21.26 0.70 -0.47
C CYS A 125 -22.61 0.79 0.27
N LEU A 126 -23.55 -0.13 0.06
CA LEU A 126 -24.88 -0.07 0.69
C LEU A 126 -24.85 -0.08 2.23
N PRO A 127 -24.24 -1.08 2.90
CA PRO A 127 -24.12 -1.06 4.37
C PRO A 127 -23.24 0.11 4.87
N LEU A 128 -22.23 0.53 4.10
CA LEU A 128 -21.38 1.66 4.45
C LEU A 128 -22.16 2.98 4.45
N CYS A 129 -23.05 3.19 3.47
CA CYS A 129 -23.94 4.36 3.41
C CYS A 129 -24.86 4.44 4.63
N LEU A 130 -25.40 3.30 5.05
CA LEU A 130 -26.26 3.24 6.24
C LEU A 130 -25.50 3.69 7.50
N MET A 131 -24.29 3.17 7.69
CA MET A 131 -23.42 3.57 8.80
C MET A 131 -23.05 5.06 8.72
N TRP A 132 -22.74 5.58 7.53
CA TRP A 132 -22.43 6.99 7.30
C TRP A 132 -23.62 7.91 7.60
N ALA A 133 -24.85 7.47 7.30
CA ALA A 133 -26.07 8.19 7.65
C ALA A 133 -26.27 8.31 9.17
N TYR A 134 -25.79 7.34 9.95
CA TYR A 134 -25.84 7.36 11.41
C TYR A 134 -24.61 7.95 12.09
N MET A 135 -23.62 8.44 11.32
CA MET A 135 -22.34 8.90 11.86
C MET A 135 -22.49 9.93 12.98
N GLY A 136 -23.39 10.91 12.84
CA GLY A 136 -23.59 11.93 13.88
C GLY A 136 -24.04 11.34 15.23
N LYS A 137 -24.89 10.31 15.22
CA LYS A 137 -25.30 9.60 16.44
C LYS A 137 -24.17 8.75 17.01
N ILE A 138 -23.38 8.11 16.14
CA ILE A 138 -22.22 7.32 16.53
C ILE A 138 -21.20 8.21 17.26
N LEU A 139 -20.93 9.42 16.77
CA LEU A 139 -20.01 10.36 17.42
C LEU A 139 -20.50 10.81 18.79
N ILE A 140 -21.80 11.11 18.94
CA ILE A 140 -22.39 11.45 20.24
C ILE A 140 -22.25 10.27 21.22
N LEU A 141 -22.48 9.04 20.75
CA LEU A 141 -22.30 7.83 21.56
C LEU A 141 -20.84 7.64 22.01
N LEU A 142 -19.88 8.03 21.18
CA LEU A 142 -18.45 8.01 21.51
C LEU A 142 -18.01 9.20 22.39
N GLY A 143 -18.94 10.05 22.83
CA GLY A 143 -18.68 11.16 23.74
C GLY A 143 -18.18 12.44 23.07
N GLN A 144 -18.32 12.59 21.75
CA GLN A 144 -18.01 13.84 21.05
C GLN A 144 -19.05 14.92 21.32
N ASP A 145 -18.62 16.18 21.16
CA ASP A 145 -19.51 17.33 21.29
C ASP A 145 -20.72 17.22 20.33
N PRO A 146 -21.96 17.46 20.81
CA PRO A 146 -23.15 17.31 19.97
C PRO A 146 -23.19 18.23 18.75
N VAL A 147 -22.62 19.43 18.82
CA VAL A 147 -22.58 20.38 17.71
C VAL A 147 -21.62 19.89 16.64
N ILE A 148 -20.41 19.50 17.04
CA ILE A 148 -19.41 18.91 16.12
C ILE A 148 -19.98 17.64 15.46
N SER A 149 -20.61 16.77 16.26
CA SER A 149 -21.17 15.50 15.79
C SER A 149 -22.28 15.69 14.76
N ARG A 150 -23.17 16.67 14.97
CA ARG A 150 -24.27 16.97 14.05
C ARG A 150 -23.77 17.53 12.72
N GLU A 151 -22.82 18.47 12.75
CA GLU A 151 -22.21 19.01 11.53
C GLU A 151 -21.40 17.96 10.78
N ALA A 152 -20.68 17.10 11.49
CA ALA A 152 -19.91 16.00 10.90
C ALA A 152 -20.84 14.98 10.20
N GLY A 153 -21.99 14.66 10.82
CA GLY A 153 -23.01 13.82 10.21
C GLY A 153 -23.63 14.45 8.96
N ARG A 154 -23.90 15.77 8.97
CA ARG A 154 -24.42 16.49 7.80
C ARG A 154 -23.41 16.50 6.65
N PHE A 155 -22.14 16.77 6.93
CA PHE A 155 -21.06 16.67 5.95
C PHE A 155 -20.99 15.26 5.35
N MET A 156 -21.04 14.24 6.19
CA MET A 156 -20.92 12.85 5.75
C MET A 156 -22.08 12.41 4.83
N LEU A 157 -23.30 12.86 5.09
CA LEU A 157 -24.45 12.60 4.20
C LEU A 157 -24.23 13.13 2.78
N TRP A 158 -23.67 14.34 2.64
CA TRP A 158 -23.31 14.90 1.34
C TRP A 158 -22.12 14.19 0.69
N PHE A 159 -21.32 13.47 1.47
CA PHE A 159 -20.16 12.73 0.99
C PHE A 159 -20.50 11.32 0.49
N ILE A 160 -21.72 10.82 0.75
CA ILE A 160 -22.18 9.50 0.30
C ILE A 160 -22.02 9.27 -1.21
N PRO A 161 -22.38 10.21 -2.12
CA PRO A 161 -22.17 10.00 -3.56
C PRO A 161 -20.71 9.76 -3.93
N ALA A 162 -19.76 10.37 -3.20
CA ALA A 162 -18.33 10.16 -3.43
C ALA A 162 -17.91 8.71 -3.11
N LEU A 163 -18.60 8.02 -2.21
CA LEU A 163 -18.33 6.61 -1.89
C LEU A 163 -18.58 5.70 -3.10
N PHE A 164 -19.70 5.89 -3.80
CA PHE A 164 -20.02 5.12 -5.02
C PHE A 164 -19.09 5.47 -6.19
N ALA A 165 -18.80 6.77 -6.38
CA ALA A 165 -17.84 7.19 -7.39
C ALA A 165 -16.45 6.59 -7.13
N TYR A 166 -16.03 6.55 -5.86
CA TYR A 166 -14.75 5.96 -5.46
C TYR A 166 -14.71 4.46 -5.70
N ALA A 167 -15.78 3.70 -5.42
CA ALA A 167 -15.86 2.27 -5.71
C ALA A 167 -15.56 1.96 -7.19
N THR A 168 -16.22 2.67 -8.11
CA THR A 168 -16.00 2.51 -9.55
C THR A 168 -14.61 2.98 -9.95
N LEU A 169 -14.16 4.13 -9.44
CA LEU A 169 -12.83 4.68 -9.73
C LEU A 169 -11.72 3.70 -9.32
N GLN A 170 -11.81 3.08 -8.15
CA GLN A 170 -10.78 2.13 -7.69
C GLN A 170 -10.65 0.96 -8.65
N ALA A 171 -11.76 0.35 -9.11
CA ALA A 171 -11.70 -0.76 -10.06
C ALA A 171 -11.08 -0.35 -11.41
N LEU A 172 -11.51 0.80 -11.96
CA LEU A 172 -10.99 1.33 -13.22
C LEU A 172 -9.50 1.67 -13.12
N VAL A 173 -9.06 2.25 -12.00
CA VAL A 173 -7.64 2.56 -11.77
C VAL A 173 -6.77 1.30 -11.82
N ARG A 174 -7.18 0.17 -11.21
CA ARG A 174 -6.38 -1.08 -11.32
C ARG A 174 -6.33 -1.59 -12.75
N LEU A 175 -7.44 -1.49 -13.49
CA LEU A 175 -7.48 -1.88 -14.90
C LEU A 175 -6.49 -1.04 -15.73
N SER A 176 -6.52 0.29 -15.57
CA SER A 176 -5.61 1.21 -16.25
C SER A 176 -4.15 0.96 -15.86
N THR A 177 -3.85 0.76 -14.57
CA THR A 177 -2.48 0.48 -14.10
C THR A 177 -1.89 -0.81 -14.71
N VAL A 178 -2.74 -1.80 -15.01
CA VAL A 178 -2.32 -3.04 -15.66
C VAL A 178 -2.19 -2.88 -17.18
N ALA A 179 -3.10 -2.13 -17.82
CA ALA A 179 -3.19 -2.00 -19.28
C ALA A 179 -2.31 -0.89 -19.89
N THR A 180 -2.03 0.19 -19.15
CA THR A 180 -1.25 1.33 -19.62
C THR A 180 -0.01 1.56 -18.77
N ILE A 181 1.07 2.05 -19.38
CA ILE A 181 2.27 2.48 -18.64
C ILE A 181 1.97 3.73 -17.76
N TYR A 182 0.90 4.47 -18.09
CA TYR A 182 0.35 5.54 -17.27
C TYR A 182 -0.59 4.97 -16.23
N ALA A 183 -0.11 4.92 -14.99
CA ALA A 183 -0.89 4.49 -13.84
C ALA A 183 -1.42 5.71 -13.05
N ILE A 184 -2.48 5.51 -12.26
CA ILE A 184 -3.00 6.43 -11.23
C ILE A 184 -3.07 5.63 -9.90
N PRO A 185 -3.18 6.27 -8.72
CA PRO A 185 -2.14 6.79 -7.85
C PRO A 185 -1.79 5.78 -6.74
N GLU A 186 -0.65 5.09 -6.83
CA GLU A 186 -0.16 4.25 -5.75
C GLU A 186 1.37 4.15 -5.85
N GLY A 187 2.07 4.25 -4.72
CA GLY A 187 3.53 4.38 -4.70
C GLY A 187 4.29 3.14 -5.21
N LEU A 188 5.56 3.02 -4.80
CA LEU A 188 6.43 1.90 -5.18
C LEU A 188 5.80 0.51 -4.93
N GLY A 189 4.95 0.36 -3.90
CA GLY A 189 4.29 -0.91 -3.58
C GLY A 189 3.35 -1.43 -4.65
N ALA A 190 2.50 -0.58 -5.24
CA ALA A 190 1.60 -1.00 -6.32
C ALA A 190 2.34 -1.21 -7.64
N ALA A 191 3.32 -0.35 -7.95
CA ALA A 191 4.19 -0.56 -9.12
C ALA A 191 4.90 -1.93 -9.03
N GLY A 192 5.42 -2.28 -7.84
CA GLY A 192 5.99 -3.60 -7.56
C GLY A 192 4.97 -4.73 -7.65
N SER A 193 3.79 -4.57 -7.03
CA SER A 193 2.69 -5.54 -7.05
C SER A 193 2.24 -5.87 -8.48
N THR A 194 1.95 -4.84 -9.28
CA THR A 194 1.56 -4.96 -10.69
C THR A 194 2.66 -5.63 -11.51
N ARG A 195 3.92 -5.20 -11.40
CA ARG A 195 5.03 -5.81 -12.14
C ARG A 195 5.24 -7.28 -11.80
N ILE A 196 5.23 -7.62 -10.52
CA ILE A 196 5.38 -9.01 -10.05
C ILE A 196 4.19 -9.85 -10.51
N SER A 197 2.98 -9.32 -10.40
CA SER A 197 1.74 -9.99 -10.84
C SER A 197 1.78 -10.32 -12.33
N ASN A 198 2.19 -9.35 -13.16
CA ASN A 198 2.32 -9.52 -14.61
C ASN A 198 3.37 -10.58 -14.97
N GLU A 199 4.56 -10.53 -14.39
CA GLU A 199 5.61 -11.51 -14.68
C GLU A 199 5.26 -12.93 -14.20
N LEU A 200 4.56 -13.05 -13.05
CA LEU A 200 4.05 -14.33 -12.58
C LEU A 200 2.96 -14.89 -13.52
N GLY A 201 2.05 -14.04 -14.01
CA GLY A 201 1.03 -14.41 -15.00
C GLY A 201 1.62 -14.85 -16.34
N ALA A 202 2.68 -14.17 -16.80
CA ALA A 202 3.45 -14.54 -17.98
C ALA A 202 4.26 -15.84 -17.80
N GLY A 203 4.43 -16.31 -16.56
CA GLY A 203 5.21 -17.50 -16.25
C GLY A 203 6.71 -17.26 -16.20
N ASN A 204 7.14 -16.03 -15.91
CA ASN A 204 8.53 -15.59 -15.82
C ASN A 204 8.98 -15.42 -14.36
N PRO A 205 9.26 -16.50 -13.60
CA PRO A 205 9.61 -16.41 -12.18
C PRO A 205 10.92 -15.64 -11.93
N ARG A 206 11.85 -15.65 -12.89
CA ARG A 206 13.12 -14.91 -12.80
C ARG A 206 12.90 -13.39 -12.87
N ALA A 207 12.05 -12.94 -13.80
CA ALA A 207 11.72 -11.52 -13.94
C ALA A 207 10.96 -11.01 -12.72
N ALA A 208 9.99 -11.79 -12.20
CA ALA A 208 9.28 -11.47 -10.97
C ALA A 208 10.24 -11.29 -9.76
N ARG A 209 11.26 -12.16 -9.65
CA ARG A 209 12.30 -12.03 -8.60
C ARG A 209 13.17 -10.78 -8.78
N LEU A 210 13.52 -10.43 -10.02
CA LEU A 210 14.30 -9.22 -10.31
C LEU A 210 13.47 -7.95 -10.02
N ALA A 211 12.19 -7.92 -10.41
CA ALA A 211 11.26 -6.83 -10.10
C ALA A 211 11.11 -6.64 -8.58
N CYS A 212 11.00 -7.73 -7.82
CA CYS A 212 11.01 -7.70 -6.36
C CYS A 212 12.32 -7.09 -5.81
N GLY A 213 13.48 -7.46 -6.34
CA GLY A 213 14.75 -6.86 -5.92
C GLY A 213 14.83 -5.36 -6.24
N ALA A 214 14.39 -4.97 -7.43
CA ALA A 214 14.39 -3.58 -7.88
C ALA A 214 13.48 -2.68 -7.04
N VAL A 215 12.24 -3.14 -6.74
CA VAL A 215 11.32 -2.35 -5.91
C VAL A 215 11.84 -2.20 -4.48
N MET A 216 12.46 -3.24 -3.91
CA MET A 216 13.05 -3.16 -2.56
C MET A 216 14.21 -2.15 -2.51
N ILE A 217 15.07 -2.11 -3.53
CA ILE A 217 16.16 -1.13 -3.63
C ILE A 217 15.59 0.30 -3.72
N LEU A 218 14.63 0.52 -4.61
CA LEU A 218 13.96 1.82 -4.74
C LEU A 218 13.31 2.27 -3.42
N THR A 219 12.75 1.33 -2.67
CA THR A 219 12.11 1.59 -1.36
C THR A 219 13.12 2.01 -0.31
N VAL A 220 14.30 1.38 -0.27
CA VAL A 220 15.37 1.77 0.67
C VAL A 220 15.78 3.22 0.40
N PHE A 221 16.02 3.58 -0.86
CA PHE A 221 16.39 4.96 -1.23
C PHE A 221 15.29 5.96 -0.88
N GLU A 222 14.04 5.66 -1.24
CA GLU A 222 12.88 6.51 -0.93
C GLU A 222 12.71 6.72 0.58
N ALA A 223 12.74 5.63 1.37
CA ALA A 223 12.55 5.69 2.81
C ALA A 223 13.65 6.51 3.50
N VAL A 224 14.91 6.36 3.06
CA VAL A 224 16.05 7.13 3.58
C VAL A 224 15.90 8.60 3.24
N ILE A 225 15.57 8.93 1.99
CA ILE A 225 15.40 10.33 1.54
C ILE A 225 14.29 11.00 2.35
N ILE A 226 13.09 10.42 2.40
CA ILE A 226 11.95 11.04 3.10
C ILE A 226 12.22 11.19 4.60
N SER A 227 12.77 10.16 5.23
CA SER A 227 13.07 10.19 6.66
C SER A 227 14.13 11.25 6.99
N SER A 228 15.16 11.38 6.14
CA SER A 228 16.24 12.36 6.31
C SER A 228 15.75 13.79 6.08
N VAL A 229 14.94 14.02 5.06
CA VAL A 229 14.34 15.34 4.78
C VAL A 229 13.46 15.79 5.94
N LEU A 230 12.61 14.90 6.47
CA LEU A 230 11.77 15.23 7.63
C LEU A 230 12.61 15.57 8.87
N LEU A 231 13.70 14.84 9.11
CA LEU A 231 14.62 15.12 10.21
C LEU A 231 15.33 16.47 10.03
N ALA A 232 15.77 16.79 8.82
CA ALA A 232 16.44 18.05 8.51
C ALA A 232 15.50 19.25 8.66
N CYS A 233 14.24 19.11 8.23
CA CYS A 233 13.24 20.17 8.28
C CYS A 233 12.40 20.18 9.57
N ARG A 234 12.76 19.37 10.58
CA ARG A 234 11.93 19.14 11.78
C ARG A 234 11.51 20.39 12.55
N SER A 235 12.34 21.44 12.55
CA SER A 235 12.06 22.71 13.24
C SER A 235 11.07 23.59 12.49
N VAL A 236 10.94 23.42 11.17
CA VAL A 236 10.06 24.24 10.32
C VAL A 236 8.76 23.50 10.03
N PHE A 237 8.80 22.17 9.97
CA PHE A 237 7.66 21.34 9.55
C PHE A 237 6.39 21.58 10.36
N GLY A 238 6.50 21.81 11.67
CA GLY A 238 5.34 22.09 12.53
C GLY A 238 4.59 23.38 12.16
N HIS A 239 5.28 24.38 11.60
CA HIS A 239 4.68 25.64 11.20
C HIS A 239 3.73 25.52 10.00
N ILE A 240 3.80 24.42 9.24
CA ILE A 240 2.85 24.14 8.16
C ILE A 240 1.45 23.87 8.73
N PHE A 241 1.37 23.36 9.97
CA PHE A 241 0.12 22.89 10.57
C PHE A 241 -0.39 23.77 11.72
N SER A 242 0.49 24.47 12.42
CA SER A 242 0.10 25.30 13.56
C SER A 242 0.97 26.56 13.69
N ASN A 243 0.32 27.65 14.10
CA ASN A 243 0.98 28.88 14.52
C ASN A 243 1.34 28.89 16.01
N GLU A 244 0.87 27.92 16.79
CA GLU A 244 1.15 27.80 18.22
C GLU A 244 2.52 27.17 18.46
N ARG A 245 3.43 27.92 19.11
CA ARG A 245 4.82 27.49 19.33
C ARG A 245 4.92 26.17 20.09
N ASP A 246 4.08 25.96 21.10
CA ASP A 246 4.08 24.72 21.89
C ASP A 246 3.76 23.48 21.02
N VAL A 247 2.86 23.62 20.04
CA VAL A 247 2.50 22.54 19.10
C VAL A 247 3.65 22.29 18.12
N VAL A 248 4.30 23.36 17.64
CA VAL A 248 5.45 23.25 16.73
C VAL A 248 6.64 22.59 17.42
N ASP A 249 6.97 23.00 18.65
CA ASP A 249 8.06 22.44 19.43
C ASP A 249 7.82 20.98 19.78
N TYR A 250 6.58 20.62 20.10
CA TYR A 250 6.19 19.23 20.30
C TYR A 250 6.34 18.42 19.01
N ALA A 251 5.89 18.93 17.86
CA ALA A 251 6.08 18.28 16.56
C ALA A 251 7.57 18.06 16.22
N ALA A 252 8.42 19.06 16.47
CA ALA A 252 9.86 18.96 16.26
C ALA A 252 10.53 17.91 17.16
N LYS A 253 10.07 17.77 18.42
CA LYS A 253 10.51 16.71 19.36
C LYS A 253 10.04 15.32 18.93
N MET A 254 8.88 15.24 18.29
CA MET A 254 8.30 13.98 17.78
C MET A 254 8.89 13.56 16.44
N ALA A 255 9.48 14.48 15.67
CA ALA A 255 9.98 14.23 14.32
C ALA A 255 10.90 13.00 14.19
N PRO A 256 11.86 12.70 15.11
CA PRO A 256 12.66 11.49 14.99
C PRO A 256 11.85 10.20 15.04
N LEU A 257 10.82 10.16 15.89
CA LEU A 257 9.94 9.02 16.03
C LEU A 257 9.03 8.87 14.79
N VAL A 258 8.57 10.00 14.24
CA VAL A 258 7.77 10.03 12.99
C VAL A 258 8.62 9.60 11.79
N SER A 259 9.88 10.05 11.68
CA SER A 259 10.80 9.60 10.62
C SER A 259 11.05 8.09 10.70
N LEU A 260 11.25 7.54 11.90
CA LEU A 260 11.39 6.10 12.07
C LEU A 260 10.11 5.34 11.68
N ALA A 261 8.94 5.90 12.01
CA ALA A 261 7.66 5.34 11.60
C ALA A 261 7.51 5.34 10.07
N ILE A 262 7.82 6.45 9.40
CA ILE A 262 7.78 6.57 7.94
C ILE A 262 8.70 5.56 7.30
N PHE A 263 9.92 5.42 7.81
CA PHE A 263 10.88 4.44 7.32
C PHE A 263 10.29 3.03 7.30
N PHE A 264 9.82 2.52 8.45
CA PHE A 264 9.23 1.18 8.49
C PHE A 264 7.95 1.08 7.67
N ARG A 265 7.16 2.14 7.60
CA ARG A 265 5.91 2.18 6.85
C ARG A 265 6.13 2.12 5.34
N SER A 266 7.20 2.72 4.82
CA SER A 266 7.60 2.56 3.41
C SER A 266 7.92 1.09 3.08
N PHE A 267 8.65 0.40 3.98
CA PHE A 267 8.93 -1.02 3.83
C PHE A 267 7.66 -1.88 3.89
N THR A 268 6.79 -1.66 4.87
CA THR A 268 5.55 -2.46 4.99
C THR A 268 4.61 -2.26 3.81
N ALA A 269 4.50 -1.04 3.27
CA ALA A 269 3.69 -0.76 2.09
C ALA A 269 4.18 -1.56 0.87
N VAL A 270 5.49 -1.58 0.61
CA VAL A 270 6.06 -2.29 -0.54
C VAL A 270 6.03 -3.80 -0.36
N LEU A 271 6.36 -4.28 0.83
CA LEU A 271 6.29 -5.70 1.15
C LEU A 271 4.85 -6.24 1.10
N SER A 272 3.87 -5.44 1.55
CA SER A 272 2.45 -5.75 1.38
C SER A 272 2.07 -5.78 -0.11
N GLY A 273 2.57 -4.85 -0.92
CA GLY A 273 2.42 -4.87 -2.37
C GLY A 273 3.00 -6.13 -3.02
N ILE A 274 4.20 -6.55 -2.63
CA ILE A 274 4.82 -7.81 -3.09
C ILE A 274 3.93 -9.02 -2.72
N ALA A 275 3.41 -9.05 -1.49
CA ALA A 275 2.49 -10.08 -1.04
C ALA A 275 1.20 -10.09 -1.88
N THR A 276 0.64 -8.92 -2.18
CA THR A 276 -0.51 -8.76 -3.08
C THR A 276 -0.21 -9.28 -4.48
N GLY A 277 0.87 -8.86 -5.13
CA GLY A 277 1.26 -9.34 -6.46
C GLY A 277 1.47 -10.87 -6.53
N CYS A 278 1.94 -11.48 -5.44
CA CYS A 278 2.09 -12.93 -5.32
C CYS A 278 0.79 -13.69 -4.94
N GLY A 279 -0.30 -12.98 -4.67
CA GLY A 279 -1.57 -13.51 -4.19
C GLY A 279 -1.52 -14.09 -2.78
N PHE A 280 -0.78 -13.45 -1.86
CA PHE A 280 -0.65 -13.80 -0.44
C PHE A 280 -1.52 -12.94 0.49
N GLN A 281 -2.58 -12.32 -0.03
CA GLN A 281 -3.43 -11.38 0.73
C GLN A 281 -3.95 -11.96 2.06
N LYS A 282 -4.34 -13.24 2.10
CA LYS A 282 -4.78 -13.91 3.34
C LYS A 282 -3.69 -13.91 4.41
N LEU A 283 -2.46 -14.29 4.04
CA LEU A 283 -1.32 -14.28 4.95
C LEU A 283 -0.99 -12.84 5.38
N GLY A 284 -1.02 -11.89 4.44
CA GLY A 284 -0.80 -10.47 4.74
C GLY A 284 -1.82 -9.90 5.73
N ALA A 285 -3.09 -10.30 5.63
CA ALA A 285 -4.14 -9.91 6.58
C ALA A 285 -3.84 -10.41 8.01
N PHE A 286 -3.40 -11.68 8.16
CA PHE A 286 -2.99 -12.22 9.47
C PHE A 286 -1.78 -11.49 10.04
N VAL A 287 -0.77 -11.19 9.20
CA VAL A 287 0.42 -10.43 9.62
C VAL A 287 0.03 -9.01 10.08
N ASN A 288 -0.88 -8.36 9.35
CA ASN A 288 -1.41 -7.05 9.72
C ASN A 288 -2.17 -7.10 11.05
N LEU A 289 -3.06 -8.08 11.22
CA LEU A 289 -3.84 -8.26 12.44
C LEU A 289 -2.92 -8.50 13.65
N GLY A 290 -1.95 -9.41 13.52
CA GLY A 290 -0.99 -9.69 14.58
C GLY A 290 -0.13 -8.48 14.96
N SER A 291 0.38 -7.76 13.97
CA SER A 291 1.30 -6.65 14.22
C SER A 291 0.62 -5.42 14.81
N TYR A 292 -0.60 -5.08 14.37
CA TYR A 292 -1.28 -3.89 14.88
C TYR A 292 -2.19 -4.19 16.08
N TYR A 293 -2.97 -5.27 16.06
CA TYR A 293 -3.93 -5.51 17.14
C TYR A 293 -3.33 -6.21 18.35
N PHE A 294 -2.42 -7.18 18.15
CA PHE A 294 -1.81 -7.90 19.28
C PHE A 294 -0.51 -7.28 19.79
N LEU A 295 0.17 -6.47 18.98
CA LEU A 295 1.44 -5.83 19.37
C LEU A 295 1.31 -4.31 19.49
N SER A 296 0.96 -3.61 18.42
CA SER A 296 0.93 -2.14 18.41
C SER A 296 -0.03 -1.55 19.44
N ILE A 297 -1.29 -2.00 19.48
CA ILE A 297 -2.32 -1.43 20.37
C ILE A 297 -1.97 -1.65 21.85
N PRO A 298 -1.62 -2.87 22.31
CA PRO A 298 -1.23 -3.08 23.71
C PRO A 298 -0.01 -2.26 24.12
N ILE A 299 1.03 -2.21 23.28
CA ILE A 299 2.23 -1.40 23.55
C ILE A 299 1.87 0.09 23.62
N ALA A 300 1.08 0.58 22.65
CA ALA A 300 0.63 1.97 22.62
C ALA A 300 -0.15 2.34 23.88
N ALA A 301 -1.10 1.49 24.30
CA ALA A 301 -1.93 1.73 25.48
C ALA A 301 -1.10 1.72 26.78
N ILE A 302 -0.22 0.73 26.95
CA ILE A 302 0.65 0.64 28.13
C ILE A 302 1.57 1.87 28.20
N LEU A 303 2.25 2.20 27.11
CA LEU A 303 3.18 3.34 27.12
C LEU A 303 2.46 4.68 27.28
N ALA A 304 1.32 4.88 26.61
CA ALA A 304 0.59 6.14 26.66
C ALA A 304 -0.02 6.40 28.05
N PHE A 305 -0.63 5.39 28.67
CA PHE A 305 -1.43 5.57 29.89
C PHE A 305 -0.72 5.09 31.16
N ARG A 306 -0.02 3.95 31.15
CA ARG A 306 0.63 3.42 32.36
C ARG A 306 1.96 4.10 32.67
N PHE A 307 2.66 4.58 31.65
CA PHE A 307 3.93 5.31 31.75
C PHE A 307 3.79 6.82 31.46
N ASP A 308 2.57 7.33 31.29
CA ASP A 308 2.24 8.74 30.99
C ASP A 308 3.07 9.35 29.84
N LEU A 309 3.47 8.53 28.86
CA LEU A 309 4.14 9.03 27.64
C LEU A 309 3.14 9.67 26.66
N ARG A 310 1.83 9.59 26.94
CA ARG A 310 0.73 10.18 26.16
C ARG A 310 0.90 9.94 24.66
N GLY A 311 0.91 11.00 23.84
CA GLY A 311 1.06 10.91 22.39
C GLY A 311 2.37 10.24 21.95
N LYS A 312 3.47 10.39 22.71
CA LYS A 312 4.72 9.69 22.44
C LYS A 312 4.58 8.19 22.59
N GLY A 313 3.86 7.73 23.62
CA GLY A 313 3.55 6.31 23.83
C GLY A 313 2.76 5.70 22.66
N LEU A 314 1.77 6.44 22.14
CA LEU A 314 0.98 6.01 20.97
C LEU A 314 1.86 5.83 19.72
N TRP A 315 2.74 6.78 19.43
CA TRP A 315 3.66 6.68 18.30
C TRP A 315 4.69 5.55 18.45
N ILE A 316 5.20 5.31 19.66
CA ILE A 316 6.12 4.17 19.91
C ILE A 316 5.41 2.84 19.62
N GLY A 317 4.17 2.68 20.07
CA GLY A 317 3.38 1.48 19.76
C GLY A 317 3.18 1.28 18.27
N PHE A 318 2.83 2.37 17.54
CA PHE A 318 2.70 2.34 16.08
C PHE A 318 4.00 1.90 15.38
N VAL A 319 5.15 2.45 15.80
CA VAL A 319 6.48 2.06 15.27
C VAL A 319 6.77 0.59 15.56
N ALA A 320 6.47 0.09 16.75
CA ALA A 320 6.67 -1.32 17.10
C ALA A 320 5.83 -2.26 16.20
N GLY A 321 4.57 -1.90 15.93
CA GLY A 321 3.72 -2.62 14.99
C GLY A 321 4.27 -2.61 13.57
N ALA A 322 4.66 -1.44 13.06
CA ALA A 322 5.23 -1.30 11.72
C ALA A 322 6.54 -2.09 11.57
N PHE A 323 7.41 -2.07 12.58
CA PHE A 323 8.63 -2.87 12.63
C PHE A 323 8.35 -4.38 12.59
N SER A 324 7.46 -4.87 13.45
CA SER A 324 7.05 -6.29 13.46
C SER A 324 6.49 -6.73 12.11
N GLN A 325 5.62 -5.91 11.52
CA GLN A 325 5.05 -6.19 10.21
C GLN A 325 6.12 -6.23 9.12
N ALA A 326 7.04 -5.27 9.11
CA ALA A 326 8.15 -5.22 8.14
C ALA A 326 9.04 -6.45 8.27
N PHE A 327 9.35 -6.86 9.51
CA PHE A 327 10.16 -8.02 9.80
C PHE A 327 9.51 -9.31 9.29
N VAL A 328 8.25 -9.57 9.66
CA VAL A 328 7.54 -10.79 9.25
C VAL A 328 7.35 -10.84 7.73
N PHE A 329 6.96 -9.74 7.09
CA PHE A 329 6.85 -9.72 5.63
C PHE A 329 8.20 -9.87 4.92
N SER A 330 9.30 -9.36 5.48
CA SER A 330 10.64 -9.58 4.93
C SER A 330 11.00 -11.06 4.96
N LEU A 331 10.74 -11.75 6.08
CA LEU A 331 10.93 -13.20 6.18
C LEU A 331 10.09 -13.97 5.16
N ILE A 332 8.82 -13.60 4.98
CA ILE A 332 7.93 -14.20 3.97
C ILE A 332 8.51 -13.99 2.57
N THR A 333 8.91 -12.76 2.25
CA THR A 333 9.46 -12.38 0.93
C THR A 333 10.74 -13.14 0.59
N LEU A 334 11.64 -13.31 1.57
CA LEU A 334 12.88 -14.07 1.41
C LEU A 334 12.64 -15.56 1.17
N ARG A 335 11.50 -16.11 1.64
CA ARG A 335 11.13 -17.52 1.50
C ARG A 335 10.23 -17.80 0.29
N ILE A 336 10.02 -16.83 -0.60
CA ILE A 336 9.17 -17.02 -1.78
C ILE A 336 9.82 -18.01 -2.76
N ASN A 337 9.14 -19.13 -2.98
CA ASN A 337 9.42 -20.00 -4.12
C ASN A 337 8.75 -19.43 -5.37
N TRP A 338 9.52 -18.69 -6.16
CA TRP A 338 9.07 -17.98 -7.36
C TRP A 338 8.51 -18.93 -8.43
N ASP A 339 9.11 -20.11 -8.61
CA ASP A 339 8.65 -21.11 -9.58
C ASP A 339 7.29 -21.69 -9.21
N LYS A 340 7.10 -22.03 -7.93
CA LYS A 340 5.79 -22.45 -7.41
C LYS A 340 4.75 -21.36 -7.60
N LYS A 341 5.13 -20.09 -7.43
CA LYS A 341 4.22 -18.94 -7.60
C LYS A 341 3.81 -18.69 -9.04
N ALA A 342 4.75 -18.79 -9.98
CA ALA A 342 4.44 -18.66 -11.40
C ALA A 342 3.50 -19.79 -11.86
N ARG A 343 3.72 -21.02 -11.39
CA ARG A 343 2.83 -22.16 -11.67
C ARG A 343 1.42 -21.93 -11.13
N LEU A 344 1.29 -21.56 -9.85
CA LEU A 344 -0.02 -21.29 -9.24
C LEU A 344 -0.76 -20.11 -9.91
N ALA A 345 -0.03 -19.08 -10.34
CA ALA A 345 -0.62 -17.96 -11.08
C ALA A 345 -1.23 -18.44 -12.41
N ARG A 346 -0.51 -19.28 -13.17
CA ARG A 346 -1.04 -19.86 -14.41
C ARG A 346 -2.23 -20.79 -14.16
N GLU A 347 -2.15 -21.66 -13.15
CA GLU A 347 -3.26 -22.56 -12.79
C GLU A 347 -4.56 -21.79 -12.50
N ARG A 348 -4.50 -20.68 -11.74
CA ARG A 348 -5.67 -19.82 -11.50
C ARG A 348 -6.27 -19.25 -12.79
N ILE A 349 -5.43 -18.86 -13.75
CA ILE A 349 -5.90 -18.25 -15.00
C ILE A 349 -6.58 -19.30 -15.87
N PHE A 350 -5.98 -20.48 -16.01
CA PHE A 350 -6.40 -21.51 -16.97
C PHE A 350 -7.45 -22.49 -16.41
N ASN A 351 -7.49 -22.79 -15.11
CA ASN A 351 -8.53 -23.67 -14.54
C ASN A 351 -9.93 -23.04 -14.58
N GLU A 352 -10.04 -21.71 -14.44
CA GLU A 352 -11.33 -21.01 -14.62
C GLU A 352 -11.84 -21.07 -16.07
N ARG A 353 -10.94 -21.26 -17.06
CA ARG A 353 -11.36 -21.46 -18.46
C ARG A 353 -12.00 -22.83 -18.66
N SER A 354 -11.45 -23.86 -18.01
CA SER A 354 -12.02 -25.22 -18.06
C SER A 354 -13.42 -25.28 -17.43
N GLN A 355 -13.73 -24.47 -16.41
CA GLN A 355 -15.08 -24.41 -15.84
C GLN A 355 -16.05 -23.57 -16.68
N GLY A 356 -15.56 -22.51 -17.34
CA GLY A 356 -16.36 -21.67 -18.23
C GLY A 356 -16.74 -22.32 -19.56
N ASP A 357 -15.89 -23.20 -20.11
CA ASP A 357 -16.18 -23.93 -21.36
C ASP A 357 -17.18 -25.09 -21.13
N ILE A 358 -17.22 -25.67 -19.93
CA ILE A 358 -18.22 -26.69 -19.55
C ILE A 358 -19.62 -26.05 -19.37
N GLY A 359 -19.70 -24.83 -18.83
CA GLY A 359 -20.98 -24.12 -18.63
C GLY A 359 -21.59 -23.46 -19.87
N LEU A 360 -20.90 -23.50 -21.02
CA LEU A 360 -21.41 -23.02 -22.32
C LEU A 360 -21.78 -24.18 -23.27
N THR A 361 -21.62 -25.42 -22.81
CA THR A 361 -21.94 -26.63 -23.57
C THR A 361 -23.09 -27.45 -22.95
N GLU A 362 -23.75 -26.94 -21.91
CA GLU A 362 -24.98 -27.51 -21.32
C GLU A 362 -26.21 -26.61 -21.52
#